data_AF-A0A7S1GAI3-F1
#
_entry.id   AF-A0A7S1GAI3-F1
#
_cell.length_a   1.000
_cell.length_b   1.000
_cell.length_c   1.000
_cell.angle_alpha   90.00
_cell.angle_beta   90.00
_cell.angle_gamma   90.00
#
_symmetry.space_group_name_H-M   'P 1'
#
loop_
_entity.id
_entity.type
_entity.pdbx_description
1 polymer ?
#
loop_
_entity_poly.entity_id
_entity_poly.type
_entity_poly.pdbx_seq_one_letter_code
_entity_poly.pdbx_strand_id
1 'polypeptide(L)'
;VVFVHGGGLVRGAGSDWDLSVFAANASVVAVTFNYRLGVLGWLALPELTAADARNVSGNYGLLDQQAALSWVGRNIGNFSGDAARVTVMGHGSGATSVLAMLASPASVGLFSRAVALSASPNVTMSLAAAEAQNAAA
;
A
#
# COMPACT_ATOMS: atom_id res chain seq x y z
N VAL A 1 -13.58 3.71 2.80
CA VAL A 1 -12.31 3.49 3.53
C VAL A 1 -11.61 2.32 2.89
N VAL A 2 -10.36 2.51 2.46
CA VAL A 2 -9.52 1.47 1.86
C VAL A 2 -8.49 1.07 2.90
N PHE A 3 -8.57 -0.17 3.36
CA PHE A 3 -7.75 -0.68 4.46
C PHE A 3 -6.57 -1.50 3.94
N VAL A 4 -5.36 -1.11 4.35
CA VAL A 4 -4.10 -1.77 4.05
C VAL A 4 -3.70 -2.63 5.25
N HIS A 5 -3.72 -3.95 5.07
CA HIS A 5 -3.37 -4.87 6.15
C HIS A 5 -1.89 -4.78 6.53
N GLY A 6 -1.61 -5.02 7.82
CA GLY A 6 -0.26 -5.19 8.35
C GLY A 6 0.34 -6.57 8.06
N GLY A 7 1.39 -6.92 8.80
CA GLY A 7 2.09 -8.21 8.66
C GLY A 7 3.58 -8.10 8.35
N GLY A 8 4.20 -6.95 8.65
CA GLY A 8 5.63 -6.74 8.48
C GLY A 8 6.08 -6.78 7.02
N LEU A 9 5.15 -6.53 6.09
CA LEU A 9 5.37 -6.61 4.63
C LEU A 9 5.70 -8.03 4.11
N VAL A 10 5.61 -9.07 4.95
CA VAL A 10 5.97 -10.46 4.60
C VAL A 10 4.81 -11.46 4.75
N ARG A 11 3.72 -11.08 5.43
CA ARG A 11 2.53 -11.91 5.62
C ARG A 11 1.25 -11.07 5.68
N GLY A 12 0.12 -11.76 5.74
CA GLY A 12 -1.23 -11.18 5.87
C GLY A 12 -1.99 -11.18 4.56
N ALA A 13 -3.30 -10.96 4.65
CA ALA A 13 -4.19 -10.84 3.52
C ALA A 13 -5.32 -9.84 3.81
N GLY A 14 -5.94 -9.31 2.75
CA GLY A 14 -7.15 -8.50 2.87
C GLY A 14 -8.33 -9.26 3.50
N SER A 15 -8.37 -10.59 3.32
CA SER A 15 -9.37 -11.48 3.91
C SER A 15 -9.21 -11.71 5.41
N ASP A 16 -8.06 -11.36 6.00
CA ASP A 16 -7.84 -11.50 7.45
C ASP A 16 -8.64 -10.47 8.26
N TRP A 17 -9.22 -9.47 7.60
CA TRP A 17 -9.92 -8.35 8.20
C TRP A 17 -11.38 -8.29 7.76
N ASP A 18 -12.27 -8.71 8.65
CA ASP A 18 -13.71 -8.42 8.51
C ASP A 18 -14.00 -7.00 8.97
N LEU A 19 -14.34 -6.13 8.01
CA LEU A 19 -14.70 -4.73 8.27
C LEU A 19 -16.21 -4.48 8.20
N SER A 20 -17.06 -5.53 8.19
CA SER A 20 -18.51 -5.40 8.06
C SER A 20 -19.14 -4.58 9.19
N VAL A 21 -18.79 -4.88 10.45
CA VAL A 21 -19.28 -4.14 11.63
C VAL A 21 -18.81 -2.69 11.59
N PHE A 22 -17.56 -2.45 11.20
CA PHE A 22 -17.03 -1.11 11.03
C PHE A 22 -17.76 -0.33 9.94
N ALA A 23 -17.97 -0.96 8.78
CA ALA A 23 -18.68 -0.38 7.65
C ALA A 23 -20.12 0.01 8.01
N ALA A 24 -20.83 -0.86 8.73
CA ALA A 24 -22.18 -0.61 9.22
C ALA A 24 -22.21 0.54 10.23
N ASN A 25 -21.39 0.48 11.28
CA ASN A 25 -21.43 1.47 12.36
C ASN A 25 -20.96 2.86 11.92
N ALA A 26 -19.94 2.93 11.05
CA ALA A 26 -19.43 4.19 10.55
C ALA A 26 -20.18 4.69 9.30
N SER A 27 -21.12 3.89 8.76
CA SER A 27 -21.84 4.18 7.52
C SER A 27 -20.87 4.49 6.36
N VAL A 28 -19.92 3.59 6.11
CA VAL A 28 -18.91 3.70 5.05
C VAL A 28 -18.85 2.45 4.18
N VAL A 29 -18.43 2.62 2.92
CA VAL A 29 -17.95 1.49 2.11
C VAL A 29 -16.53 1.14 2.58
N ALA A 30 -16.32 -0.09 3.05
CA ALA A 30 -15.01 -0.59 3.44
C ALA A 30 -14.44 -1.52 2.34
N VAL A 31 -13.18 -1.32 1.98
CA VAL A 31 -12.47 -2.11 0.97
C VAL A 31 -11.20 -2.67 1.60
N THR A 32 -11.03 -3.99 1.56
CA THR A 32 -9.77 -4.68 1.83
C THR A 32 -9.25 -5.29 0.53
N PHE A 33 -7.94 -5.52 0.43
CA PHE A 33 -7.32 -6.04 -0.77
C PHE A 33 -5.98 -6.71 -0.44
N ASN A 34 -5.45 -7.47 -1.39
CA ASN A 34 -4.12 -8.08 -1.30
C ASN A 34 -3.09 -7.25 -2.08
N TYR A 35 -1.86 -7.23 -1.59
CA TYR A 35 -0.69 -6.69 -2.29
C TYR A 35 0.46 -7.69 -2.19
N ARG A 36 1.46 -7.60 -3.08
CA ARG A 36 2.62 -8.49 -3.02
C ARG A 36 3.42 -8.26 -1.73
N LEU A 37 3.86 -9.37 -1.15
CA LEU A 37 4.58 -9.44 0.12
C LEU A 37 5.97 -10.08 -0.07
N GLY A 38 6.85 -9.91 0.91
CA GLY A 38 8.18 -10.48 0.94
C GLY A 38 8.99 -10.11 -0.30
N VAL A 39 9.79 -11.06 -0.80
CA VAL A 39 10.61 -10.88 -1.98
C VAL A 39 9.80 -10.41 -3.20
N LEU A 40 8.58 -10.92 -3.38
CA LEU A 40 7.74 -10.55 -4.51
C LEU A 40 7.26 -9.08 -4.46
N GLY A 41 7.16 -8.52 -3.26
CA GLY A 41 6.72 -7.15 -3.04
C GLY A 41 7.85 -6.13 -2.97
N TRP A 42 9.05 -6.55 -2.59
CA TRP A 42 10.08 -5.59 -2.12
C TRP A 42 11.49 -5.87 -2.65
N LEU A 43 11.69 -6.86 -3.53
CA LEU A 43 13.00 -7.15 -4.12
C LEU A 43 13.51 -5.99 -4.98
N ALA A 44 14.71 -5.53 -4.69
CA ALA A 44 15.49 -4.62 -5.51
C ALA A 44 16.82 -5.29 -5.88
N LEU A 45 17.13 -5.32 -7.18
CA LEU A 45 18.38 -5.87 -7.71
C LEU A 45 18.87 -4.97 -8.85
N PRO A 46 20.20 -4.79 -9.03
CA PRO A 46 20.74 -3.99 -10.12
C PRO A 46 20.23 -4.44 -11.50
N GLU A 47 20.03 -5.74 -11.70
CA GLU A 47 19.51 -6.31 -12.94
C GLU A 47 18.05 -5.92 -13.18
N LEU A 48 17.24 -5.84 -12.12
CA LEU A 48 15.84 -5.38 -12.21
C LEU A 48 15.80 -3.87 -12.46
N THR A 49 16.68 -3.12 -11.80
CA THR A 49 16.84 -1.67 -11.99
C THR A 49 17.21 -1.36 -13.45
N ALA A 50 18.18 -2.08 -14.01
CA ALA A 50 18.61 -1.91 -15.41
C ALA A 50 17.55 -2.31 -16.43
N ALA A 51 16.63 -3.20 -16.07
CA ALA A 51 15.52 -3.64 -16.93
C ALA A 51 14.31 -2.69 -16.94
N ASP A 52 14.18 -1.80 -15.94
CA ASP A 52 13.09 -0.81 -15.87
C ASP A 52 13.50 0.50 -16.57
N ALA A 53 12.63 1.03 -17.43
CA ALA A 53 12.91 2.26 -18.18
C ALA A 53 13.13 3.51 -17.29
N ARG A 54 12.70 3.48 -16.03
CA ARG A 54 12.93 4.55 -15.05
C ARG A 54 14.21 4.33 -14.25
N ASN A 55 14.93 3.24 -14.50
CA ASN A 55 16.15 2.85 -13.80
C ASN A 55 15.94 2.72 -12.27
N VAL A 56 14.91 1.98 -11.87
CA VAL A 56 14.51 1.72 -10.47
C VAL A 56 13.97 0.31 -10.29
N SER A 57 14.06 -0.25 -9.08
CA SER A 57 13.42 -1.51 -8.71
C SER A 57 12.90 -1.48 -7.26
N GLY A 58 12.19 -2.54 -6.85
CA GLY A 58 11.57 -2.64 -5.52
C GLY A 58 10.22 -1.94 -5.40
N ASN A 59 9.70 -1.88 -4.17
CA ASN A 59 8.40 -1.25 -3.82
C ASN A 59 7.19 -1.74 -4.63
N TYR A 60 7.26 -2.93 -5.22
CA TYR A 60 6.17 -3.51 -5.99
C TYR A 60 4.88 -3.68 -5.18
N GLY A 61 4.98 -4.02 -3.89
CA GLY A 61 3.84 -4.08 -2.98
C GLY A 61 3.18 -2.71 -2.78
N LEU A 62 3.97 -1.64 -2.72
CA LEU A 62 3.44 -0.27 -2.66
C LEU A 62 2.75 0.13 -3.97
N LEU A 63 3.31 -0.27 -5.12
CA LEU A 63 2.70 -0.07 -6.43
C LEU A 63 1.36 -0.81 -6.55
N ASP A 64 1.25 -2.02 -6.01
CA ASP A 64 -0.02 -2.76 -5.96
C ASP A 64 -1.08 -2.02 -5.12
N GLN A 65 -0.68 -1.45 -3.98
CA GLN A 65 -1.56 -0.65 -3.13
C GLN A 65 -2.04 0.62 -3.83
N GLN A 66 -1.17 1.31 -4.56
CA GLN A 66 -1.53 2.46 -5.40
C GLN A 66 -2.46 2.06 -6.56
N ALA A 67 -2.23 0.89 -7.16
CA ALA A 67 -3.11 0.35 -8.19
C ALA A 67 -4.50 0.01 -7.63
N ALA A 68 -4.57 -0.55 -6.42
CA ALA A 68 -5.83 -0.80 -5.72
C ALA A 68 -6.60 0.50 -5.43
N LEU A 69 -5.91 1.55 -4.94
CA LEU A 69 -6.54 2.87 -4.75
C LEU A 69 -7.02 3.47 -6.07
N SER A 70 -6.25 3.33 -7.14
CA SER A 70 -6.66 3.77 -8.48
C SER A 70 -7.89 3.01 -8.97
N TRP A 71 -7.98 1.70 -8.70
CA TRP A 71 -9.16 0.90 -8.99
C TRP A 71 -10.37 1.39 -8.17
N VAL A 72 -10.19 1.66 -6.87
CA VAL A 72 -11.25 2.22 -6.02
C VAL A 72 -11.74 3.55 -6.59
N GLY A 73 -10.85 4.46 -6.94
CA GLY A 73 -11.22 5.76 -7.54
C GLY A 73 -12.08 5.63 -8.79
N ARG A 74 -11.84 4.61 -9.63
CA ARG A 74 -12.62 4.35 -10.85
C ARG A 74 -13.93 3.60 -10.62
N ASN A 75 -14.07 2.85 -9.54
CA ASN A 75 -15.14 1.85 -9.39
C ASN A 75 -16.05 2.06 -8.18
N ILE A 76 -15.63 2.80 -7.15
CA ILE A 76 -16.33 2.82 -5.86
C ILE A 76 -17.74 3.42 -5.93
N GLY A 77 -18.01 4.24 -6.96
CA GLY A 77 -19.37 4.75 -7.24
C GLY A 77 -20.39 3.63 -7.50
N ASN A 78 -19.97 2.48 -8.03
CA ASN A 78 -20.84 1.33 -8.26
C ASN A 78 -21.22 0.60 -6.97
N PHE A 79 -20.55 0.92 -5.85
CA PHE A 79 -20.78 0.36 -4.53
C PHE A 79 -21.35 1.40 -3.56
N SER A 80 -21.96 2.47 -4.10
CA SER A 80 -22.50 3.60 -3.32
C SER A 80 -21.44 4.39 -2.53
N GLY A 81 -20.17 4.30 -2.92
CA GLY A 81 -19.09 5.11 -2.33
C GLY A 81 -18.79 6.38 -3.12
N ASP A 82 -18.05 7.29 -2.50
CA ASP A 82 -17.63 8.56 -3.08
C ASP A 82 -16.11 8.57 -3.31
N ALA A 83 -15.71 8.65 -4.58
CA ALA A 83 -14.30 8.68 -4.99
C ALA A 83 -13.57 9.95 -4.50
N ALA A 84 -14.27 11.05 -4.23
CA ALA A 84 -13.70 12.28 -3.68
C ALA A 84 -13.55 12.24 -2.15
N ARG A 85 -13.98 11.14 -1.50
CA ARG A 85 -13.91 10.95 -0.04
C ARG A 85 -13.19 9.67 0.35
N VAL A 86 -12.27 9.20 -0.48
CA VAL A 86 -11.45 8.02 -0.17
C VAL A 86 -10.54 8.33 1.01
N THR A 87 -10.70 7.56 2.09
CA THR A 87 -9.75 7.51 3.21
C THR A 87 -8.94 6.22 3.10
N VAL A 88 -7.61 6.34 3.02
CA VAL A 88 -6.71 5.20 3.17
C VAL A 88 -6.38 5.00 4.65
N MET A 89 -6.46 3.77 5.12
CA MET A 89 -6.25 3.41 6.51
C MET A 89 -5.34 2.18 6.57
N GLY A 90 -4.46 2.07 7.56
CA GLY A 90 -3.66 0.88 7.74
C GLY A 90 -3.23 0.65 9.18
N HIS A 91 -2.80 -0.58 9.47
CA HIS A 91 -2.26 -0.99 10.77
C HIS A 91 -0.86 -1.62 10.62
N GLY A 92 0.07 -1.29 11.52
CA GLY A 92 1.43 -1.83 11.50
C GLY A 92 2.17 -1.50 10.19
N SER A 93 2.63 -2.52 9.46
CA SER A 93 3.28 -2.31 8.16
C SER A 93 2.34 -1.72 7.08
N GLY A 94 1.02 -1.92 7.20
CA GLY A 94 0.04 -1.25 6.35
C GLY A 94 -0.07 0.24 6.69
N ALA A 95 0.03 0.61 7.96
CA ALA A 95 0.10 2.01 8.39
C ALA A 95 1.38 2.68 7.92
N THR A 96 2.50 1.97 7.96
CA THR A 96 3.75 2.40 7.34
C THR A 96 3.60 2.63 5.83
N SER A 97 2.85 1.76 5.13
CA SER A 97 2.58 1.98 3.71
C SER A 97 1.69 3.21 3.47
N VAL A 98 0.76 3.51 4.37
CA VAL A 98 0.00 4.78 4.35
C VAL A 98 0.93 5.99 4.44
N LEU A 99 1.95 5.97 5.31
CA LEU A 99 2.97 7.04 5.37
C LEU A 99 3.78 7.13 4.07
N ALA A 100 4.16 5.99 3.48
CA ALA A 100 4.87 5.97 2.20
C ALA A 100 4.03 6.55 1.06
N MET A 101 2.72 6.27 1.02
CA MET A 101 1.80 6.86 0.05
C MET A 101 1.59 8.36 0.29
N LEU A 102 1.53 8.83 1.54
CA LEU A 102 1.50 10.27 1.83
C LEU A 102 2.74 11.01 1.30
N ALA A 103 3.91 10.36 1.34
CA ALA A 103 5.17 10.93 0.85
C ALA A 103 5.38 10.76 -0.67
N SER A 104 4.65 9.85 -1.32
CA SER A 104 4.87 9.49 -2.73
C SER A 104 4.12 10.44 -3.68
N PRO A 105 4.81 11.08 -4.65
CA PRO A 105 4.14 11.85 -5.70
C PRO A 105 3.18 11.01 -6.54
N ALA A 106 3.46 9.71 -6.71
CA ALA A 106 2.60 8.79 -7.46
C ALA A 106 1.26 8.49 -6.77
N SER A 107 1.12 8.85 -5.49
CA SER A 107 -0.11 8.69 -4.72
C SER A 107 -1.00 9.94 -4.71
N VAL A 108 -0.54 11.06 -5.28
CA VAL A 108 -1.31 12.31 -5.31
C VAL A 108 -2.62 12.09 -6.06
N GLY A 109 -3.73 12.47 -5.41
CA GLY A 109 -5.08 12.34 -5.95
C GLY A 109 -5.70 10.95 -5.80
N LEU A 110 -5.00 9.95 -5.27
CA LEU A 110 -5.55 8.60 -5.08
C LEU A 110 -6.43 8.47 -3.82
N PHE A 111 -6.27 9.37 -2.85
CA PHE A 111 -7.07 9.44 -1.63
C PHE A 111 -7.08 10.87 -1.08
N SER A 112 -8.04 11.16 -0.20
CA SER A 112 -8.25 12.49 0.39
C SER A 112 -7.87 12.56 1.87
N ARG A 113 -7.84 11.41 2.56
CA ARG A 113 -7.56 11.31 4.00
C ARG A 113 -6.72 10.08 4.29
N ALA A 114 -5.92 10.14 5.35
CA ALA A 114 -5.04 9.05 5.76
C ALA A 114 -5.19 8.77 7.26
N VAL A 115 -5.18 7.49 7.64
CA VAL A 115 -5.15 7.02 9.03
C VAL A 115 -4.06 5.96 9.17
N ALA A 116 -3.04 6.23 9.97
CA ALA A 116 -1.90 5.33 10.18
C ALA A 116 -1.86 4.85 11.63
N LEU A 117 -2.27 3.60 11.87
CA LEU A 117 -2.30 3.00 13.21
C LEU A 117 -1.01 2.20 13.48
N SER A 118 -0.24 2.60 14.48
CA SER A 118 0.99 1.91 14.88
C SER A 118 2.01 1.80 13.73
N ALA A 119 2.18 2.87 12.96
CA ALA A 119 3.16 2.92 11.88
C ALA A 119 4.60 3.00 12.43
N SER A 120 5.52 2.32 11.75
CA SER A 120 6.95 2.65 11.86
C SER A 120 7.32 3.64 10.76
N PRO A 121 7.88 4.82 11.08
CA PRO A 121 8.40 5.75 10.09
C PRO A 121 9.75 5.31 9.51
N ASN A 122 10.45 4.35 10.15
CA ASN A 122 11.79 3.89 9.78
C ASN A 122 11.75 2.71 8.81
N VAL A 123 11.22 2.92 7.60
CA VAL A 123 11.26 1.91 6.52
C VAL A 123 11.79 2.46 5.20
N THR A 124 12.26 3.70 5.19
CA THR A 124 12.86 4.28 3.99
C THR A 124 14.31 3.83 3.89
N MET A 125 14.62 3.10 2.83
CA MET A 125 15.96 2.71 2.43
C MET A 125 16.22 3.26 1.03
N SER A 126 17.44 3.71 0.75
CA SER A 126 17.80 4.10 -0.62
C SER A 126 17.82 2.87 -1.53
N LEU A 127 17.60 3.06 -2.83
CA LEU A 127 17.66 1.95 -3.80
C LEU A 127 19.00 1.20 -3.72
N ALA A 128 20.11 1.93 -3.68
CA ALA A 128 21.45 1.33 -3.56
C ALA A 128 21.62 0.49 -2.28
N ALA A 129 21.07 0.94 -1.15
CA ALA A 129 21.12 0.16 0.09
C ALA A 129 20.20 -1.08 0.01
N ALA A 130 19.06 -0.97 -0.67
CA ALA A 130 18.15 -2.09 -0.90
C ALA A 130 18.79 -3.18 -1.76
N GLU A 131 19.42 -2.78 -2.87
CA GLU A 131 20.16 -3.68 -3.76
C GLU A 131 21.32 -4.36 -3.03
N ALA A 132 22.09 -3.61 -2.23
CA ALA A 132 23.17 -4.16 -1.43
C ALA A 132 22.66 -5.17 -0.38
N GLN A 133 21.54 -4.87 0.29
CA GLN A 133 20.92 -5.78 1.25
C GLN A 133 20.42 -7.06 0.57
N ASN A 134 19.80 -6.95 -0.61
CA ASN A 134 19.26 -8.11 -1.33
C ASN A 134 20.34 -8.97 -1.97
N ALA A 135 21.47 -8.39 -2.38
CA ALA A 135 22.62 -9.16 -2.87
C ALA A 135 23.34 -9.95 -1.77
N ALA A 136 23.17 -9.58 -0.50
CA ALA A 136 23.80 -10.23 0.64
C ALA A 136 22.95 -11.36 1.28
N ALA A 137 21.73 -11.58 0.78
CA ALA A 137 20.76 -12.56 1.29
C ALA A 137 20.72 -13.82 0.41
#